data_AF-A0AAV2HBF7-F1
#
_entry.id   AF-A0AAV2HBF7-F1
#
_cell.length_a   1.000
_cell.length_b   1.000
_cell.length_c   1.000
_cell.angle_alpha   90.00
_cell.angle_beta   90.00
_cell.angle_gamma   90.00
#
_symmetry.space_group_name_H-M   'P 1'
#
loop_
_entity.id
_entity.type
_entity.pdbx_description
1 polymer ?
#
loop_
_entity_poly.entity_id
_entity_poly.type
_entity_poly.pdbx_seq_one_letter_code
_entity_poly.pdbx_strand_id
1 'polypeptide(L)'
;GRINTCRLLLSCPNGSIMKNEADGAGMTALHLAAQNGHLKILTILIQRGALIVRDNKDNTPLHRAAENGHTACVHLLLAMHGVLLDCLNLDGNTALHLSASNGHAAVVRMLLTAGAGLIYNASGRGFFDDVISKGHLSVAEAVVNHERYPLLISLVFC
;
A
#
# COMPACT_ATOMS: atom_id res chain seq x y z
N GLY A 1 5.56 -17.11 2.52
CA GLY A 1 4.51 -17.80 1.74
C GLY A 1 3.93 -19.08 2.35
N ARG A 2 4.52 -19.69 3.39
CA ARG A 2 4.06 -20.99 3.92
C ARG A 2 2.83 -20.84 4.83
N ILE A 3 1.64 -21.10 4.29
CA ILE A 3 0.35 -20.89 5.00
C ILE A 3 0.19 -21.84 6.19
N ASN A 4 0.50 -23.12 6.02
CA ASN A 4 0.31 -24.13 7.07
C ASN A 4 1.20 -23.85 8.28
N THR A 5 2.46 -23.45 8.05
CA THR A 5 3.36 -23.06 9.14
C THR A 5 2.87 -21.80 9.83
N CYS A 6 2.35 -20.81 9.08
CA CYS A 6 1.75 -19.61 9.66
C CYS A 6 0.56 -19.94 10.55
N ARG A 7 -0.36 -20.82 10.10
CA ARG A 7 -1.51 -21.27 10.92
C ARG A 7 -1.08 -22.00 12.18
N LEU A 8 -0.09 -22.90 12.07
CA LEU A 8 0.44 -23.63 13.22
C LEU A 8 1.04 -22.67 14.26
N LEU A 9 1.91 -21.76 13.84
CA LEU A 9 2.55 -20.78 14.74
C LEU A 9 1.53 -19.86 15.42
N LEU A 10 0.49 -19.42 14.69
CA LEU A 10 -0.57 -18.59 15.25
C LEU A 10 -1.58 -19.36 16.13
N SER A 11 -1.55 -20.69 16.14
CA SER A 11 -2.44 -21.53 16.96
C SER A 11 -1.80 -21.94 18.30
N CYS A 12 -0.49 -21.74 18.46
CA CYS A 12 0.20 -21.94 19.74
C CYS A 12 -0.22 -20.87 20.76
N PRO A 13 -0.09 -21.11 22.08
CA PRO A 13 -0.38 -20.12 23.13
C PRO A 13 0.38 -18.79 22.93
N ASN A 14 1.60 -18.88 22.39
CA ASN A 14 2.45 -17.73 22.06
C ASN A 14 2.15 -17.13 20.67
N GLY A 15 1.17 -17.62 19.92
CA GLY A 15 0.83 -17.10 18.59
C GLY A 15 0.36 -15.65 18.60
N SER A 16 -0.22 -15.20 19.71
CA SER A 16 -0.68 -13.83 19.91
C SER A 16 0.45 -12.81 20.04
N ILE A 17 1.62 -13.21 20.59
CA ILE A 17 2.80 -12.32 20.68
C ILE A 17 3.50 -12.25 19.31
N MET A 18 3.68 -13.39 18.66
CA MET A 18 4.44 -13.52 17.40
C MET A 18 3.86 -12.73 16.22
N LYS A 19 2.54 -12.49 16.19
CA LYS A 19 1.88 -11.84 15.05
C LYS A 19 2.28 -10.37 14.84
N ASN A 20 2.72 -9.70 15.90
CA ASN A 20 3.14 -8.30 15.90
C ASN A 20 4.65 -8.13 16.12
N GLU A 21 5.38 -9.23 16.27
CA GLU A 21 6.84 -9.16 16.33
C GLU A 21 7.37 -8.60 15.01
N ALA A 22 8.34 -7.70 15.15
CA ALA A 22 8.99 -7.03 14.05
C ALA A 22 10.41 -7.59 13.88
N ASP A 23 10.86 -7.70 12.63
CA ASP A 23 12.25 -8.02 12.33
C ASP A 23 13.18 -6.82 12.55
N GLY A 24 14.47 -6.98 12.20
CA GLY A 24 15.47 -5.90 12.35
C GLY A 24 15.18 -4.64 11.51
N ALA A 25 14.27 -4.71 10.54
CA ALA A 25 13.81 -3.57 9.76
C ALA A 25 12.49 -2.97 10.28
N GLY A 26 11.99 -3.44 11.43
CA GLY A 26 10.69 -3.03 11.98
C GLY A 26 9.51 -3.66 11.25
N MET A 27 9.74 -4.61 10.33
CA MET A 27 8.66 -5.21 9.55
C MET A 27 8.00 -6.34 10.34
N THR A 28 6.70 -6.21 10.55
CA THR A 28 5.88 -7.29 11.10
C THR A 28 5.52 -8.33 10.05
N ALA A 29 5.00 -9.48 10.48
CA ALA A 29 4.45 -10.49 9.57
C ALA A 29 3.41 -9.92 8.58
N LEU A 30 2.66 -8.88 8.99
CA LEU A 30 1.67 -8.20 8.16
C LEU A 30 2.35 -7.40 7.02
N HIS A 31 3.46 -6.71 7.31
CA HIS A 31 4.29 -6.03 6.29
C HIS A 31 4.83 -7.03 5.28
N LEU A 32 5.45 -8.12 5.76
CA LEU A 32 6.04 -9.14 4.89
C LEU A 32 4.97 -9.83 4.01
N ALA A 33 3.78 -10.09 4.55
CA ALA A 33 2.68 -10.65 3.78
C ALA A 33 2.18 -9.68 2.71
N ALA A 34 2.06 -8.39 3.05
CA ALA A 34 1.65 -7.34 2.13
C ALA A 34 2.68 -7.10 1.02
N GLN A 35 3.97 -7.01 1.37
CA GLN A 35 5.10 -6.80 0.45
C GLN A 35 5.26 -7.94 -0.55
N ASN A 36 4.99 -9.18 -0.16
CA ASN A 36 5.16 -10.37 -1.02
C ASN A 36 3.84 -10.86 -1.64
N GLY A 37 2.74 -10.10 -1.51
CA GLY A 37 1.46 -10.44 -2.13
C GLY A 37 0.79 -11.70 -1.56
N HIS A 38 1.12 -12.09 -0.33
CA HIS A 38 0.62 -13.31 0.30
C HIS A 38 -0.77 -13.13 0.90
N LEU A 39 -1.78 -12.90 0.06
CA LEU A 39 -3.15 -12.58 0.44
C LEU A 39 -3.70 -13.50 1.54
N LYS A 40 -3.57 -14.82 1.39
CA LYS A 40 -4.09 -15.78 2.38
C LYS A 40 -3.45 -15.62 3.77
N ILE A 41 -2.16 -15.32 3.82
CA ILE A 41 -1.44 -15.07 5.09
C ILE A 41 -1.89 -13.72 5.66
N LEU A 42 -1.98 -12.69 4.81
CA LEU A 42 -2.48 -11.37 5.20
C LEU A 42 -3.88 -11.45 5.83
N THR A 43 -4.81 -12.19 5.21
CA THR A 43 -6.16 -12.43 5.75
C THR A 43 -6.12 -13.11 7.12
N ILE A 44 -5.31 -14.16 7.29
CA ILE A 44 -5.19 -14.87 8.57
C ILE A 44 -4.66 -13.93 9.65
N LEU A 45 -3.63 -13.13 9.35
CA LEU A 45 -3.06 -12.19 10.31
C LEU A 45 -4.08 -11.12 10.74
N ILE A 46 -4.82 -10.56 9.79
CA ILE A 46 -5.89 -9.58 10.06
C ILE A 46 -6.99 -10.20 10.94
N GLN A 47 -7.47 -11.41 10.60
CA GLN A 47 -8.48 -12.13 11.38
C GLN A 47 -8.01 -12.46 12.81
N ARG A 48 -6.70 -12.62 13.00
CA ARG A 48 -6.09 -12.83 14.32
C ARG A 48 -5.74 -11.51 15.03
N GLY A 49 -6.14 -10.36 14.50
CA GLY A 49 -5.92 -9.05 15.12
C GLY A 49 -4.47 -8.60 15.10
N ALA A 50 -3.74 -8.86 14.01
CA ALA A 50 -2.45 -8.23 13.77
C ALA A 50 -2.63 -6.70 13.65
N LEU A 51 -1.71 -5.95 14.25
CA LEU A 51 -1.76 -4.49 14.27
C LEU A 51 -1.20 -3.92 12.97
N ILE A 52 -1.84 -2.84 12.49
CA ILE A 52 -1.28 -2.01 11.42
C ILE A 52 -0.31 -1.03 12.09
N VAL A 53 0.98 -1.34 12.03
CA VAL A 53 2.07 -0.49 12.54
C VAL A 53 2.92 0.01 11.38
N ARG A 54 3.89 0.87 11.66
CA ARG A 54 4.90 1.31 10.68
C ARG A 54 6.20 0.54 10.87
N ASP A 55 6.92 0.30 9.78
CA ASP A 55 8.29 -0.21 9.81
C ASP A 55 9.33 0.90 10.09
N ASN A 56 10.63 0.57 10.13
CA ASN A 56 11.68 1.55 10.44
C ASN A 56 11.83 2.65 9.37
N LYS A 57 11.18 2.51 8.22
CA LYS A 57 11.11 3.54 7.16
C LYS A 57 9.77 4.27 7.16
N ASP A 58 9.00 4.16 8.24
CA ASP A 58 7.64 4.67 8.37
C ASP A 58 6.65 4.11 7.35
N ASN A 59 6.97 3.01 6.67
CA ASN A 59 6.03 2.38 5.75
C ASN A 59 5.00 1.58 6.53
N THR A 60 3.73 1.74 6.17
CA THR A 60 2.66 0.84 6.61
C THR A 60 2.62 -0.41 5.70
N PRO A 61 1.88 -1.47 6.08
CA PRO A 61 1.64 -2.60 5.17
C PRO A 61 1.01 -2.18 3.84
N LEU A 62 0.21 -1.10 3.84
CA LEU A 62 -0.39 -0.55 2.62
C LEU A 62 0.68 0.04 1.69
N HIS A 63 1.68 0.76 2.23
CA HIS A 63 2.81 1.25 1.43
C HIS A 63 3.51 0.09 0.73
N ARG A 64 3.84 -0.98 1.47
CA ARG A 64 4.53 -2.16 0.92
C ARG A 64 3.71 -2.90 -0.14
N ALA A 65 2.42 -3.10 0.09
CA ALA A 65 1.53 -3.71 -0.92
C ALA A 65 1.40 -2.85 -2.17
N ALA A 66 1.35 -1.52 -2.00
CA ALA A 66 1.19 -0.58 -3.10
C ALA A 66 2.47 -0.41 -3.93
N GLU A 67 3.62 -0.32 -3.27
CA GLU A 67 4.97 -0.28 -3.87
C GLU A 67 5.24 -1.51 -4.76
N ASN A 68 4.72 -2.68 -4.38
CA ASN A 68 4.91 -3.94 -5.11
C ASN A 68 3.71 -4.34 -5.99
N GLY A 69 2.69 -3.48 -6.11
CA GLY A 69 1.57 -3.69 -7.04
C GLY A 69 0.61 -4.81 -6.66
N HIS A 70 0.57 -5.22 -5.40
CA HIS A 70 -0.24 -6.35 -4.94
C HIS A 70 -1.70 -5.96 -4.70
N THR A 71 -2.46 -5.79 -5.79
CA THR A 71 -3.86 -5.33 -5.82
C THR A 71 -4.77 -6.04 -4.81
N ALA A 72 -4.74 -7.37 -4.73
CA ALA A 72 -5.60 -8.10 -3.80
C ALA A 72 -5.27 -7.81 -2.32
N CYS A 73 -3.98 -7.60 -2.01
CA CYS A 73 -3.55 -7.22 -0.67
C CYS A 73 -3.96 -5.77 -0.36
N VAL A 74 -3.80 -4.86 -1.33
CA VAL A 74 -4.29 -3.48 -1.21
C VAL A 74 -5.80 -3.46 -0.96
N HIS A 75 -6.58 -4.23 -1.72
CA HIS A 75 -8.04 -4.31 -1.56
C HIS A 75 -8.43 -4.72 -0.13
N LEU A 76 -7.79 -5.78 0.38
CA LEU A 76 -8.06 -6.27 1.72
C LEU A 76 -7.66 -5.26 2.80
N LEU A 77 -6.50 -4.61 2.64
CA LEU A 77 -6.05 -3.59 3.59
C LEU A 77 -6.97 -2.38 3.61
N LEU A 78 -7.44 -1.90 2.45
CA LEU A 78 -8.37 -0.77 2.35
C LEU A 78 -9.74 -1.05 3.00
N ALA A 79 -10.14 -2.32 3.08
CA ALA A 79 -11.38 -2.72 3.76
C ALA A 79 -11.25 -2.74 5.29
N MET A 80 -10.05 -2.55 5.86
CA MET A 80 -9.87 -2.49 7.30
C MET A 80 -10.31 -1.14 7.87
N HIS A 81 -10.88 -1.15 9.07
CA HIS A 81 -11.25 0.09 9.75
C HIS A 81 -10.02 0.89 10.17
N GLY A 82 -10.05 2.21 10.01
CA GLY A 82 -8.98 3.12 10.46
C GLY A 82 -7.72 3.14 9.59
N VAL A 83 -7.77 2.62 8.36
CA VAL A 83 -6.63 2.69 7.44
C VAL A 83 -6.39 4.12 7.00
N LEU A 84 -5.19 4.62 7.26
CA LEU A 84 -4.76 5.95 6.86
C LEU A 84 -4.12 5.89 5.47
N LEU A 85 -4.78 6.50 4.48
CA LEU A 85 -4.36 6.48 3.07
C LEU A 85 -3.22 7.46 2.77
N ASP A 86 -3.23 8.61 3.44
CA ASP A 86 -2.33 9.73 3.18
C ASP A 86 -1.18 9.80 4.20
N CYS A 87 -0.84 8.67 4.83
CA CYS A 87 0.39 8.58 5.63
C CYS A 87 1.61 8.81 4.73
N LEU A 88 2.56 9.61 5.22
CA LEU A 88 3.88 9.76 4.60
C LEU A 88 4.86 8.79 5.27
N ASN A 89 5.67 8.10 4.47
CA ASN A 89 6.83 7.36 4.94
C ASN A 89 8.04 8.30 5.15
N LEU A 90 9.21 7.77 5.55
CA LEU A 90 10.41 8.61 5.78
C LEU A 90 10.92 9.32 4.52
N ASP A 91 10.65 8.75 3.34
CA ASP A 91 10.97 9.39 2.05
C ASP A 91 9.91 10.42 1.66
N GLY A 92 8.91 10.66 2.52
CA GLY A 92 7.82 11.59 2.31
C GLY A 92 6.73 11.07 1.38
N ASN A 93 6.75 9.81 0.96
CA ASN A 93 5.83 9.27 -0.03
C ASN A 93 4.61 8.63 0.63
N THR A 94 3.44 8.78 0.02
CA THR A 94 2.25 7.98 0.35
C THR A 94 2.25 6.67 -0.43
N ALA A 95 1.37 5.73 -0.04
CA ALA A 95 1.12 4.51 -0.82
C ALA A 95 0.74 4.82 -2.29
N LEU A 96 0.05 5.94 -2.54
CA LEU A 96 -0.31 6.39 -3.88
C LEU A 96 0.94 6.78 -4.70
N HIS A 97 1.84 7.59 -4.12
CA HIS A 97 3.12 7.97 -4.75
C HIS A 97 3.97 6.74 -5.10
N LEU A 98 4.09 5.78 -4.15
CA LEU A 98 4.86 4.55 -4.38
C LEU A 98 4.26 3.70 -5.50
N SER A 99 2.93 3.55 -5.56
CA SER A 99 2.28 2.79 -6.63
C SER A 99 2.40 3.47 -8.00
N ALA A 100 2.37 4.80 -8.04
CA ALA A 100 2.54 5.56 -9.28
C ALA A 100 3.98 5.49 -9.79
N SER A 101 4.95 5.70 -8.90
CA SER A 101 6.38 5.65 -9.20
C SER A 101 6.86 4.29 -9.70
N ASN A 102 6.12 3.22 -9.39
CA ASN A 102 6.40 1.84 -9.84
C ASN A 102 5.44 1.36 -10.95
N GLY A 103 4.57 2.24 -11.48
CA GLY A 103 3.73 1.91 -12.64
C GLY A 103 2.50 1.03 -12.34
N HIS A 104 2.07 0.92 -11.07
CA HIS A 104 1.00 0.04 -10.64
C HIS A 104 -0.39 0.66 -10.80
N ALA A 105 -0.80 0.90 -12.06
CA ALA A 105 -2.05 1.56 -12.44
C ALA A 105 -3.31 1.00 -11.75
N ALA A 106 -3.40 -0.32 -11.57
CA ALA A 106 -4.55 -0.93 -10.89
C ALA A 106 -4.63 -0.56 -9.40
N VAL A 107 -3.49 -0.51 -8.71
CA VAL A 107 -3.40 -0.06 -7.32
C VAL A 107 -3.74 1.43 -7.22
N VAL A 108 -3.22 2.24 -8.14
CA VAL A 108 -3.53 3.68 -8.21
C VAL A 108 -5.03 3.91 -8.28
N ARG A 109 -5.75 3.24 -9.22
CA ARG A 109 -7.22 3.37 -9.30
C ARG A 109 -7.89 3.02 -7.98
N MET A 110 -7.51 1.91 -7.36
CA MET A 110 -8.12 1.47 -6.10
C MET A 110 -7.91 2.49 -4.97
N LEU A 111 -6.71 3.05 -4.85
CA LEU A 111 -6.41 4.08 -3.85
C LEU A 111 -7.21 5.36 -4.11
N LEU A 112 -7.32 5.80 -5.37
CA LEU A 112 -8.12 6.97 -5.75
C LEU A 112 -9.62 6.76 -5.47
N THR A 113 -10.15 5.57 -5.78
CA THR A 113 -11.53 5.18 -5.48
C THR A 113 -11.78 5.15 -3.97
N ALA A 114 -10.80 4.69 -3.19
CA ALA A 114 -10.89 4.64 -1.73
C ALA A 114 -10.76 6.02 -1.05
N GLY A 115 -10.50 7.09 -1.81
CA GLY A 115 -10.47 8.44 -1.28
C GLY A 115 -9.08 9.05 -1.13
N ALA A 116 -7.99 8.34 -1.46
CA ALA A 116 -6.62 8.84 -1.31
C ALA A 116 -6.42 10.21 -1.99
N GLY A 117 -5.71 11.10 -1.31
CA GLY A 117 -5.45 12.46 -1.75
C GLY A 117 -4.27 12.53 -2.73
N LEU A 118 -4.35 13.48 -3.67
CA LEU A 118 -3.24 13.88 -4.53
C LEU A 118 -2.39 14.94 -3.81
N ILE A 119 -1.87 14.59 -2.63
CA ILE A 119 -1.06 15.50 -1.81
C ILE A 119 0.39 15.55 -2.31
N TYR A 120 1.12 16.59 -1.92
CA TYR A 120 2.56 16.67 -2.14
C TYR A 120 3.31 15.77 -1.17
N ASN A 121 4.35 15.09 -1.65
CA ASN A 121 5.30 14.39 -0.80
C ASN A 121 6.20 15.37 -0.04
N ALA A 122 7.01 14.89 0.91
CA ALA A 122 7.90 15.77 1.69
C ALA A 122 8.97 16.50 0.85
N SER A 123 9.24 16.02 -0.38
CA SER A 123 10.14 16.68 -1.33
C SER A 123 9.46 17.77 -2.18
N GLY A 124 8.18 18.05 -1.94
CA GLY A 124 7.39 19.02 -2.70
C GLY A 124 6.95 18.52 -4.08
N ARG A 125 7.14 17.22 -4.38
CA ARG A 125 6.62 16.60 -5.60
C ARG A 125 5.18 16.19 -5.42
N GLY A 126 4.34 16.54 -6.37
CA GLY A 126 2.98 16.03 -6.45
C GLY A 126 2.94 14.66 -7.12
N PHE A 127 1.81 13.97 -6.97
CA PHE A 127 1.55 12.71 -7.65
C PHE A 127 1.85 12.73 -9.17
N PHE A 128 1.50 13.82 -9.87
CA PHE A 128 1.75 13.92 -11.31
C PHE A 128 3.24 14.04 -11.67
N ASP A 129 4.07 14.60 -10.78
CA ASP A 129 5.51 14.67 -11.00
C ASP A 129 6.12 13.25 -11.01
N ASP A 130 5.62 12.35 -10.16
CA ASP A 130 6.03 10.95 -10.14
C ASP A 130 5.59 10.22 -11.43
N VAL A 131 4.35 10.45 -11.89
CA VAL A 131 3.84 9.84 -13.13
C VAL A 131 4.62 10.29 -14.35
N ILE A 132 4.88 11.60 -14.47
CA ILE A 132 5.60 12.20 -15.60
C ILE A 132 7.07 11.78 -15.57
N SER A 133 7.74 11.91 -14.42
CA SER A 133 9.19 11.63 -14.32
C SER A 133 9.55 10.16 -14.58
N LYS A 134 8.64 9.23 -14.28
CA LYS A 134 8.83 7.79 -14.49
C LYS A 134 8.28 7.29 -15.82
N GLY A 135 7.46 8.08 -16.52
CA GLY A 135 6.95 7.75 -17.85
C GLY A 135 5.94 6.59 -17.87
N HIS A 136 5.24 6.33 -16.76
CA HIS A 136 4.25 5.25 -16.68
C HIS A 136 2.91 5.66 -17.30
N LEU A 137 2.79 5.53 -18.63
CA LEU A 137 1.57 5.88 -19.38
C LEU A 137 0.30 5.23 -18.81
N SER A 138 0.38 3.96 -18.40
CA SER A 138 -0.77 3.24 -17.82
C SER A 138 -1.29 3.86 -16.52
N VAL A 139 -0.41 4.51 -15.73
CA VAL A 139 -0.81 5.23 -14.52
C VAL A 139 -1.48 6.55 -14.87
N ALA A 140 -0.96 7.27 -15.87
CA ALA A 140 -1.58 8.48 -16.37
C ALA A 140 -3.01 8.20 -16.89
N GLU A 141 -3.17 7.16 -17.71
CA GLU A 141 -4.48 6.72 -18.20
C GLU A 141 -5.43 6.31 -17.07
N ALA A 142 -4.91 5.62 -16.04
CA ALA A 142 -5.71 5.21 -14.89
C ALA A 142 -6.28 6.40 -14.10
N VAL A 143 -5.59 7.53 -14.09
CA VAL A 143 -6.02 8.74 -13.38
C VAL A 143 -6.96 9.57 -14.24
N VAL A 144 -6.62 9.75 -15.52
CA VAL A 144 -7.42 10.51 -16.48
C VAL A 144 -8.81 9.89 -16.68
N ASN A 145 -8.90 8.56 -16.70
CA ASN A 145 -10.17 7.84 -16.83
C ASN A 145 -10.91 7.64 -15.49
N HIS A 146 -10.39 8.16 -14.37
CA HIS A 146 -11.02 8.00 -13.07
C HIS A 146 -12.11 9.05 -12.86
N GLU A 147 -13.31 8.63 -12.44
CA GLU A 147 -14.52 9.46 -12.30
C GLU A 147 -14.35 10.68 -11.36
N ARG A 148 -13.34 10.63 -10.50
CA ARG A 148 -13.02 11.69 -9.53
C ARG A 148 -12.31 12.89 -10.16
N TYR A 149 -11.69 12.75 -11.33
CA TYR A 149 -10.88 13.79 -11.96
C TYR A 149 -11.13 13.96 -13.47
N PRO A 150 -12.37 14.11 -13.93
CA PRO A 150 -12.71 14.20 -15.36
C PRO A 150 -12.07 15.43 -16.06
N LEU A 151 -11.68 16.46 -15.30
CA LEU A 151 -11.08 17.70 -15.81
C LEU A 151 -9.55 17.65 -15.95
N LEU A 152 -8.89 16.56 -15.57
CA LEU A 152 -7.43 16.45 -15.68
C LEU A 152 -6.95 16.20 -17.12
N ILE A 153 -7.88 15.87 -18.05
CA ILE A 153 -7.62 15.76 -19.49
C ILE A 153 -7.02 17.05 -20.05
N SER A 154 -7.43 18.24 -19.56
CA SER A 154 -6.99 19.52 -20.12
C SER A 154 -5.67 20.05 -19.57
N LEU A 155 -5.13 19.48 -18.48
CA LEU A 155 -3.92 19.99 -17.81
C LEU A 155 -2.66 19.16 -18.07
N VAL A 156 -2.79 17.92 -18.55
CA VAL A 156 -1.64 17.00 -18.75
C VAL A 156 -1.16 16.96 -20.21
N PHE A 157 -1.92 17.53 -21.17
CA PHE A 157 -1.60 17.52 -22.61
C PHE A 157 -1.36 18.91 -23.23
N CYS A 158 -1.14 19.96 -22.44
CA CYS A 158 -0.70 21.28 -22.92
C CYS A 158 0.73 21.55 -22.48
#